data_AF-A0A665VTX8-F1
#
_entry.id   AF-A0A665VTX8-F1
#
_cell.length_a   1.000
_cell.length_b   1.000
_cell.length_c   1.000
_cell.angle_alpha   90.00
_cell.angle_beta   90.00
_cell.angle_gamma   90.00
#
_symmetry.space_group_name_H-M   'P 1'
#
loop_
_entity.id
_entity.type
_entity.pdbx_description
1 polymer ?
#
loop_
_entity_poly.entity_id
_entity_poly.type
_entity_poly.pdbx_seq_one_letter_code
_entity_poly.pdbx_strand_id
1 'polypeptide(L)'
;MISMSELEKSMVTIIQVFHKYTDHKCKLRKADLKSLIDNEMSHFIMKIHDSDTLDELFADLDQNRDLEIDFKEFITLIAMVTSACHEFFTPKTSDS
;
A
#
# COMPACT_ATOMS: atom_id res chain seq x y z
N MET A 1 -25.94 -17.46 -5.59
CA MET A 1 -24.81 -16.50 -5.58
C MET A 1 -23.83 -16.98 -4.53
N ILE A 2 -22.58 -17.22 -4.91
CA ILE A 2 -21.54 -17.50 -3.92
C ILE A 2 -21.29 -16.18 -3.19
N SER A 3 -21.53 -16.13 -1.88
CA SER A 3 -21.16 -14.99 -1.06
C SER A 3 -19.68 -15.09 -0.79
N MET A 4 -18.92 -14.07 -1.18
CA MET A 4 -17.52 -13.98 -0.82
C MET A 4 -17.36 -13.90 0.71
N SER A 5 -16.32 -14.55 1.21
CA SER A 5 -15.81 -14.35 2.57
C SER A 5 -15.22 -12.95 2.74
N GLU A 6 -15.05 -12.52 3.99
CA GLU A 6 -14.47 -11.20 4.29
C GLU A 6 -13.03 -11.05 3.77
N LEU A 7 -12.26 -12.14 3.75
CA LEU A 7 -10.91 -12.12 3.18
C LEU A 7 -10.94 -11.92 1.66
N GLU A 8 -11.80 -12.66 0.95
CA GLU A 8 -11.96 -12.49 -0.50
C GLU A 8 -12.43 -11.08 -0.85
N LYS A 9 -13.37 -10.52 -0.06
CA LYS A 9 -13.82 -9.13 -0.22
C LYS A 9 -12.67 -8.15 -0.03
N SER A 10 -11.85 -8.36 1.00
CA SER A 10 -10.69 -7.51 1.28
C SER A 10 -9.66 -7.54 0.15
N MET A 11 -9.38 -8.72 -0.40
CA MET A 11 -8.48 -8.86 -1.56
C MET A 11 -9.04 -8.12 -2.79
N VAL A 12 -10.34 -8.26 -3.07
CA VAL A 12 -10.98 -7.51 -4.17
C VAL A 12 -10.94 -6.00 -3.93
N THR A 13 -11.17 -5.55 -2.69
CA THR A 13 -11.06 -4.13 -2.32
C THR A 13 -9.65 -3.59 -2.57
N ILE A 14 -8.59 -4.34 -2.19
CA ILE A 14 -7.20 -3.93 -2.44
C ILE A 14 -6.94 -3.76 -3.94
N ILE A 15 -7.42 -4.70 -4.76
CA ILE A 15 -7.30 -4.64 -6.22
C ILE A 15 -8.06 -3.42 -6.79
N GLN A 16 -9.28 -3.17 -6.31
CA GLN A 16 -10.09 -2.03 -6.75
C GLN A 16 -9.46 -0.70 -6.39
N VAL A 17 -8.89 -0.58 -5.19
CA VAL A 17 -8.15 0.62 -4.77
C VAL A 17 -6.93 0.83 -5.66
N PHE A 18 -6.14 -0.20 -5.96
CA PHE A 18 -5.04 -0.07 -6.91
C PHE A 18 -5.53 0.45 -8.28
N HIS A 19 -6.59 -0.14 -8.83
CA HIS A 19 -7.15 0.31 -10.11
C HIS A 19 -7.73 1.72 -10.09
N LYS A 20 -8.16 2.22 -8.92
CA LYS A 20 -8.65 3.60 -8.77
C LYS A 20 -7.56 4.65 -9.02
N TYR A 21 -6.30 4.33 -8.73
CA TYR A 21 -5.18 5.26 -8.84
C TYR A 21 -4.24 4.97 -10.02
N THR A 22 -4.43 3.86 -10.74
CA THR A 22 -3.61 3.53 -11.91
C THR A 22 -4.20 4.05 -13.22
N ASP A 23 -3.33 4.31 -14.19
CA ASP A 23 -3.76 4.65 -15.56
C ASP A 23 -4.13 3.38 -16.37
N HIS A 24 -4.36 3.55 -17.68
CA HIS A 24 -4.70 2.45 -18.59
C HIS A 24 -3.65 1.31 -18.66
N LYS A 25 -2.43 1.52 -18.15
CA LYS A 25 -1.38 0.49 -18.08
C LYS A 25 -1.41 -0.29 -16.77
N CYS A 26 -2.34 -0.01 -15.86
CA CYS A 26 -2.45 -0.66 -14.54
C CYS A 26 -1.17 -0.52 -13.72
N LYS A 27 -0.54 0.67 -13.75
CA LYS A 27 0.63 1.01 -12.96
C LYS A 27 0.49 2.38 -12.31
N LEU A 28 1.12 2.58 -11.16
CA LEU A 28 1.14 3.84 -10.44
C LEU A 28 2.41 4.60 -10.78
N ARG A 29 2.29 5.88 -11.13
CA ARG A 29 3.43 6.79 -11.10
C ARG A 29 3.58 7.35 -9.69
N LYS A 30 4.71 7.99 -9.43
CA LYS A 30 5.01 8.61 -8.14
C LYS A 30 3.91 9.56 -7.62
N ALA A 31 3.31 10.36 -8.50
CA ALA A 31 2.20 11.25 -8.14
C ALA A 31 0.92 10.48 -7.77
N ASP A 32 0.67 9.35 -8.42
CA ASP A 32 -0.48 8.48 -8.16
C ASP A 32 -0.30 7.74 -6.84
N LEU A 33 0.92 7.24 -6.58
CA LEU A 33 1.28 6.63 -5.30
C LEU A 33 1.10 7.62 -4.16
N LYS A 34 1.55 8.87 -4.32
CA LYS A 34 1.32 9.93 -3.34
C LYS A 34 -0.17 10.12 -3.07
N SER A 35 -0.97 10.23 -4.13
CA SER A 35 -2.42 10.42 -4.02
C SER A 35 -3.10 9.24 -3.34
N LEU A 36 -2.67 8.01 -3.61
CA LEU A 36 -3.18 6.80 -2.96
C LEU A 36 -2.90 6.86 -1.45
N ILE A 37 -1.66 7.16 -1.06
CA ILE A 37 -1.25 7.22 0.34
C ILE A 37 -2.03 8.30 1.09
N ASP A 38 -2.13 9.50 0.51
CA ASP A 38 -2.83 10.64 1.12
C ASP A 38 -4.33 10.38 1.31
N ASN A 39 -4.97 9.61 0.43
CA ASN A 39 -6.43 9.40 0.46
C ASN A 39 -6.86 8.10 1.17
N GLU A 40 -6.11 7.02 1.01
CA GLU A 40 -6.49 5.69 1.51
C GLU A 40 -5.71 5.29 2.77
N MET A 41 -4.54 5.89 3.00
CA MET A 41 -3.61 5.49 4.07
C MET A 41 -3.22 6.64 5.00
N SER A 42 -3.94 7.78 4.99
CA SER A 42 -3.63 8.99 5.76
C SER A 42 -3.47 8.76 7.26
N HIS A 43 -4.19 7.79 7.83
CA HIS A 43 -4.10 7.43 9.25
C HIS A 43 -2.97 6.45 9.58
N PHE A 44 -2.50 5.68 8.59
CA PHE A 44 -1.43 4.70 8.77
C PHE A 44 -0.07 5.28 8.40
N ILE A 45 -0.04 6.17 7.41
CA ILE A 45 1.14 6.82 6.87
C ILE A 45 0.98 8.33 7.11
N MET A 46 1.12 8.75 8.36
CA MET A 46 0.91 10.15 8.78
C MET A 46 2.05 11.10 8.35
N LYS A 47 3.11 10.62 7.69
CA LYS A 47 4.39 11.33 7.57
C LYS A 47 5.02 11.39 6.18
N ILE A 48 4.33 11.00 5.11
CA ILE A 48 4.83 11.32 3.75
C ILE A 48 4.37 12.73 3.37
N HIS A 49 4.79 13.69 4.17
CA HIS A 49 4.67 15.12 3.85
C HIS A 49 5.92 15.64 3.14
N ASP A 50 7.04 14.93 3.31
CA ASP A 50 8.31 15.28 2.72
C ASP A 50 8.52 14.56 1.38
N SER A 51 9.05 15.29 0.40
CA SER A 51 9.31 14.71 -0.93
C SER A 51 10.35 13.61 -0.82
N ASP A 52 11.41 13.79 -0.01
CA ASP A 52 12.52 12.83 0.02
C ASP A 52 12.06 11.47 0.56
N THR A 53 11.16 11.46 1.54
CA THR A 53 10.55 10.21 2.05
C THR A 53 9.68 9.50 1.00
N LEU A 54 8.96 10.25 0.17
CA LEU A 54 8.19 9.67 -0.94
C LEU A 54 9.13 9.10 -2.01
N ASP A 55 10.24 9.78 -2.28
CA ASP A 55 11.26 9.37 -3.25
C ASP A 55 11.93 8.06 -2.83
N GLU A 56 12.32 7.96 -1.55
CA GLU A 56 12.87 6.74 -0.97
C GLU A 56 11.88 5.58 -1.02
N LEU A 57 10.63 5.81 -0.57
CA LEU A 57 9.59 4.79 -0.65
C LEU A 57 9.33 4.32 -2.08
N PHE A 58 9.27 5.27 -3.02
CA PHE A 58 9.07 4.93 -4.43
C PHE A 58 10.23 4.09 -4.97
N ALA A 59 11.47 4.47 -4.67
CA ALA A 59 12.65 3.73 -5.08
C ALA A 59 12.74 2.33 -4.44
N ASP A 60 12.26 2.18 -3.20
CA ASP A 60 12.18 0.89 -2.51
C ASP A 60 11.08 -0.01 -3.08
N LEU A 61 10.00 0.55 -3.63
CA LEU A 61 8.92 -0.22 -4.24
C LEU A 61 9.20 -0.56 -5.71
N ASP A 62 9.84 0.33 -6.48
CA ASP A 62 10.19 0.13 -7.89
C ASP A 62 11.38 -0.83 -8.04
N GLN A 63 11.11 -2.11 -7.77
CA GLN A 63 12.12 -3.18 -7.76
C GLN A 63 12.68 -3.44 -9.15
N ASN A 64 11.85 -3.28 -10.18
CA ASN A 64 12.24 -3.51 -11.56
C ASN A 64 12.92 -2.27 -12.21
N ARG A 65 12.84 -1.09 -11.57
CA ARG A 65 13.43 0.18 -11.96
C ARG A 65 12.88 0.76 -13.27
N ASP A 66 11.59 0.58 -13.52
CA ASP A 66 10.90 1.13 -14.70
C ASP A 66 10.23 2.49 -14.46
N LEU A 67 10.40 3.05 -13.25
CA LEU A 67 9.82 4.31 -12.80
C LEU A 67 8.28 4.28 -12.71
N GLU A 68 7.70 3.09 -12.61
CA GLU A 68 6.29 2.83 -12.37
C GLU A 68 6.15 1.73 -11.31
N ILE A 69 5.02 1.68 -10.60
CA ILE A 69 4.75 0.64 -9.61
C ILE A 69 3.64 -0.27 -10.15
N ASP A 70 3.96 -1.54 -10.36
CA ASP A 70 2.97 -2.55 -10.72
C ASP A 70 2.20 -3.10 -9.50
N PHE A 71 1.24 -3.99 -9.72
CA PHE A 71 0.44 -4.54 -8.62
C PHE A 71 1.28 -5.37 -7.63
N LYS A 72 2.33 -6.07 -8.08
CA LYS A 72 3.20 -6.88 -7.22
C LYS A 72 4.08 -6.00 -6.34
N GLU A 73 4.54 -4.88 -6.88
CA GLU A 73 5.29 -3.89 -6.12
C GLU A 73 4.36 -3.19 -5.11
N PHE A 74 3.15 -2.83 -5.53
CA PHE A 74 2.12 -2.27 -4.64
C PHE A 74 1.71 -3.20 -3.49
N ILE A 75 1.51 -4.50 -3.73
CA ILE A 75 1.10 -5.42 -2.65
C ILE A 75 2.19 -5.57 -1.59
N THR A 76 3.46 -5.32 -1.96
CA THR A 76 4.58 -5.28 -1.01
C THR A 76 4.40 -4.13 0.00
N LEU A 77 3.98 -2.94 -0.44
CA LEU A 77 3.63 -1.83 0.45
C LEU A 77 2.51 -2.22 1.42
N ILE A 78 1.44 -2.83 0.90
CA ILE A 78 0.29 -3.26 1.72
C ILE A 78 0.73 -4.29 2.76
N ALA A 79 1.55 -5.27 2.37
CA ALA A 79 2.09 -6.25 3.30
C ALA A 79 2.96 -5.61 4.39
N MET A 80 3.85 -4.68 4.02
CA MET A 80 4.70 -3.95 4.97
C MET A 80 3.88 -3.14 5.98
N VAL A 81 2.94 -2.32 5.50
CA VAL A 81 2.10 -1.49 6.39
C VAL A 81 1.21 -2.36 7.27
N THR A 82 0.61 -3.42 6.72
CA THR A 82 -0.24 -4.35 7.50
C THR A 82 0.57 -5.04 8.58
N SER A 83 1.80 -5.46 8.28
CA SER A 83 2.70 -6.12 9.24
C SER A 83 3.14 -5.16 10.34
N ALA A 84 3.53 -3.93 9.98
CA ALA A 84 3.86 -2.89 10.95
C ALA A 84 2.66 -2.59 11.86
N CYS A 85 1.45 -2.45 11.29
CA CYS A 85 0.23 -2.28 12.07
C CYS A 85 -0.02 -3.45 13.02
N HIS A 86 0.18 -4.68 12.56
CA HIS A 86 0.06 -5.85 13.42
C HIS A 86 1.01 -5.74 14.62
N GLU A 87 2.27 -5.35 14.44
CA GLU A 87 3.20 -5.13 15.56
C GLU A 87 2.75 -4.00 16.51
N PHE A 88 2.13 -2.94 16.00
CA PHE A 88 1.59 -1.85 16.83
C PHE A 88 0.32 -2.22 17.60
N PHE A 89 -0.54 -3.07 17.03
CA PHE A 89 -1.83 -3.45 17.61
C PHE A 89 -1.81 -4.78 18.36
N THR A 90 -0.73 -5.57 18.22
CA THR A 90 -0.54 -6.77 19.05
C THR A 90 0.02 -6.31 20.39
N PRO A 91 -0.70 -6.53 21.51
CA PRO A 91 -0.16 -6.20 22.83
C PRO A 91 1.17 -6.93 22.99
N LYS A 92 2.25 -6.22 23.36
CA LYS A 92 3.45 -6.89 23.84
C LYS A 92 3.02 -7.73 25.04
N THR A 93 2.94 -9.05 24.87
CA THR A 93 2.96 -9.94 26.03
C THR A 93 4.32 -9.73 26.66
N SER A 94 4.33 -8.95 27.74
CA SER A 94 5.45 -8.87 28.66
C SER A 94 5.58 -10.25 29.29
N ASP A 95 6.35 -11.12 28.64
CA ASP A 95 6.77 -12.38 29.24
C ASP A 95 7.59 -12.02 30.49
N SER A 96 7.00 -12.37 31.63
CA SER A 96 7.57 -12.26 32.98
C SER A 96 8.41 -13.49 33.31
#